data_AF-A0A932A9H8-F1
#
_entry.id   AF-A0A932A9H8-F1
#
_cell.length_a   1.000
_cell.length_b   1.000
_cell.length_c   1.000
_cell.angle_alpha   90.00
_cell.angle_beta   90.00
_cell.angle_gamma   90.00
#
_symmetry.space_group_name_H-M   'P 1'
#
loop_
_entity.id
_entity.type
_entity.pdbx_description
1 polymer ?
#
loop_
_entity_poly.entity_id
_entity_poly.type
_entity_poly.pdbx_seq_one_letter_code
_entity_poly.pdbx_strand_id
1 'polypeptide(L)' 'MVTITCDTCGKEKSHNEKNLKETWIMGSDLQVENKSGVQRSIRFMDHWDDRRVLELAAIHVCSAKCKDDYIRGRRAAA' A
#
# COMPACT_ATOMS: atom_id res chain seq x y z
N MET A 1 -0.56 19.63 5.51
CA MET A 1 0.50 18.59 5.49
C MET A 1 -0.19 17.25 5.55
N VAL A 2 0.13 16.32 4.65
CA VAL A 2 -0.50 15.01 4.61
C VAL A 2 0.40 14.01 5.34
N THR A 3 -0.18 13.23 6.25
CA THR A 3 0.49 12.14 6.97
C THR A 3 0.15 10.83 6.27
N ILE A 4 1.17 10.06 5.90
CA ILE A 4 1.00 8.74 5.33
C ILE A 4 1.08 7.71 6.45
N THR A 5 0.10 6.80 6.51
CA THR A 5 0.03 5.74 7.53
C THR A 5 0.13 4.37 6.88
N CYS A 6 0.75 3.41 7.56
CA CYS A 6 0.80 2.03 7.11
C CYS A 6 -0.60 1.40 7.18
N ASP A 7 -1.11 0.92 6.05
CA ASP A 7 -2.45 0.31 5.97
C ASP A 7 -2.57 -1.02 6.73
N THR A 8 -1.44 -1.60 7.15
CA THR A 8 -1.41 -2.87 7.92
C THR A 8 -1.33 -2.64 9.42
N CYS A 9 -0.46 -1.75 9.88
CA CYS A 9 -0.15 -1.59 11.32
C CYS A 9 -0.41 -0.18 11.87
N GLY A 10 -0.85 0.77 11.04
CA GLY A 10 -1.15 2.14 11.44
C GLY A 10 0.07 3.03 11.69
N LYS A 11 1.30 2.51 11.53
CA LYS A 11 2.53 3.28 11.72
C LYS A 11 2.57 4.50 10.78
N GLU A 12 2.89 5.68 11.31
CA GLU A 12 3.03 6.91 10.52
C GLU A 12 4.39 6.99 9.82
N LYS A 13 4.41 7.44 8.57
CA LYS A 13 5.64 7.76 7.82
C LYS A 13 6.22 9.05 8.37
N SER A 14 7.38 8.95 9.03
CA SER A 14 8.12 10.13 9.47
C SER A 14 8.62 10.92 8.26
N HIS A 15 8.30 12.22 8.22
CA HIS A 15 8.85 13.16 7.22
C HIS A 15 10.35 13.46 7.43
N ASN A 16 10.93 13.02 8.56
CA ASN A 16 12.37 13.14 8.83
C ASN A 16 13.09 11.85 8.39
N GLU A 17 13.34 11.75 7.09
CA GLU A 17 13.96 10.60 6.38
C GLU A 17 15.44 10.37 6.70
N LYS A 18 15.93 10.72 7.89
CA LYS A 18 17.30 10.35 8.32
C LYS A 18 17.40 8.90 8.82
N ASN A 19 16.28 8.21 9.00
CA ASN A 19 16.29 6.78 9.30
C ASN A 19 16.25 5.97 8.00
N LEU A 20 17.43 5.81 7.40
CA LEU A 20 17.77 4.99 6.22
C LEU A 20 17.37 3.49 6.30
N LYS A 21 16.64 3.06 7.33
CA LYS A 21 16.27 1.66 7.57
C LYS A 21 14.81 1.33 7.23
N GLU A 22 13.97 2.32 6.97
CA GLU A 22 12.55 2.09 6.68
C GLU A 22 12.29 2.14 5.18
N THR A 23 12.38 0.99 4.51
CA THR A 23 11.96 0.85 3.11
C THR A 23 10.44 0.83 3.06
N TRP A 24 9.84 2.02 2.98
CA TRP A 24 8.42 2.16 2.69
C TRP A 24 8.12 1.62 1.29
N ILE A 25 7.05 0.83 1.19
CA ILE A 25 6.60 0.22 -0.05
C ILE A 25 5.22 0.78 -0.36
N MET A 26 5.03 1.14 -1.63
CA MET A 26 3.77 1.64 -2.13
C MET A 26 3.14 0.63 -3.10
N GLY A 27 1.81 0.59 -3.16
CA GLY A 27 1.07 -0.18 -4.13
C GLY A 27 -0.31 0.40 -4.41
N SER A 28 -1.15 -0.38 -5.10
CA SER A 28 -2.55 -0.09 -5.38
C SER A 28 -3.40 -1.34 -5.25
N ASP A 29 -4.63 -1.19 -4.74
CA ASP A 29 -5.62 -2.25 -4.54
C ASP A 29 -6.89 -1.95 -5.35
N LEU A 30 -6.88 -2.27 -6.64
CA LEU A 30 -7.94 -1.90 -7.56
C LEU A 30 -9.02 -2.99 -7.62
N GLN A 31 -10.27 -2.57 -7.47
CA GLN A 31 -11.44 -3.38 -7.82
C GLN A 31 -11.91 -2.98 -9.21
N VAL A 32 -12.00 -3.95 -10.11
CA VAL A 32 -12.39 -3.78 -11.51
C VAL A 32 -13.60 -4.64 -11.78
N GLU A 33 -14.69 -4.02 -12.18
CA GLU A 33 -15.89 -4.73 -12.63
C GLU A 33 -15.81 -4.98 -14.14
N ASN A 34 -16.05 -6.23 -14.56
CA ASN A 34 -16.14 -6.60 -15.96
C ASN A 34 -17.43 -7.37 -16.23
N LYS A 35 -17.74 -7.68 -17.50
CA LYS A 35 -18.96 -8.41 -17.89
C LYS A 35 -19.10 -9.78 -17.22
N SER A 36 -18.00 -10.34 -16.72
CA SER A 36 -17.91 -11.66 -16.11
C SER A 36 -17.89 -11.63 -14.58
N GLY A 37 -17.90 -10.43 -13.95
CA GLY A 37 -17.92 -10.25 -12.51
C GLY A 37 -16.95 -9.19 -11.99
N VAL A 38 -16.73 -9.21 -10.68
CA VAL A 38 -15.84 -8.28 -9.98
C VAL A 38 -14.49 -8.92 -9.75
N GLN A 39 -13.42 -8.32 -10.27
CA GLN A 39 -12.04 -8.77 -10.09
C GLN A 39 -11.24 -7.76 -9.26
N ARG A 40 -10.45 -8.25 -8.30
CA ARG A 40 -9.55 -7.41 -7.50
C ARG A 40 -8.10 -7.63 -7.93
N SER A 41 -7.34 -6.55 -8.06
CA SER A 41 -5.93 -6.57 -8.48
C SER A 41 -5.10 -5.75 -7.51
N ILE A 42 -4.18 -6.43 -6.82
CA ILE A 42 -3.21 -5.80 -5.91
C ILE A 42 -1.86 -5.74 -6.62
N ARG A 43 -1.28 -4.55 -6.74
CA ARG A 43 0.03 -4.33 -7.35
C ARG A 43 0.91 -3.46 -6.46
N PHE A 44 2.11 -3.92 -6.17
CA PHE A 44 3.14 -3.11 -5.50
C PHE A 44 4.14 -2.57 -6.51
N MET A 45 4.66 -1.37 -6.25
CA MET A 45 5.61 -0.68 -7.11
C MET A 45 7.05 -1.03 -6.72
N ASP A 46 7.96 -0.96 -7.69
CA ASP A 46 9.39 -1.22 -7.47
C ASP A 46 10.06 -0.10 -6.66
N HIS A 47 9.51 1.11 -6.74
CA HIS A 47 9.97 2.31 -6.05
C HIS A 47 8.80 3.11 -5.52
N TRP A 48 9.09 3.93 -4.51
CA TRP A 48 8.16 4.92 -3.99
C TRP A 48 7.95 6.05 -5.01
N ASP A 49 6.71 6.44 -5.27
CA ASP A 49 6.35 7.56 -6.15
C ASP A 49 5.44 8.54 -5.40
N ASP A 50 6.01 9.66 -4.97
CA ASP A 50 5.27 10.70 -4.25
C ASP A 50 4.13 11.31 -5.06
N ARG A 51 4.18 11.24 -6.39
CA ARG A 51 3.09 11.77 -7.23
C ARG A 51 1.83 10.92 -7.13
N ARG A 52 1.99 9.63 -6.81
CA ARG A 52 0.89 8.67 -6.74
C ARG A 52 0.42 8.40 -5.31
N VAL A 53 1.13 8.91 -4.31
CA VAL A 53 0.89 8.61 -2.89
C VAL A 53 -0.54 8.90 -2.41
N LEU A 54 -1.26 9.79 -3.10
CA LEU A 54 -2.66 10.13 -2.79
C LEU A 54 -3.65 9.64 -3.86
N GLU A 55 -3.21 8.80 -4.79
CA GLU A 55 -4.12 8.20 -5.78
C GLU A 55 -5.15 7.32 -5.09
N LEU A 56 -6.33 7.24 -5.70
CA LEU A 56 -7.37 6.33 -5.24
C LEU A 56 -6.85 4.90 -5.25
N ALA A 57 -7.20 4.16 -4.19
CA ALA A 57 -6.73 2.79 -3.95
C ALA A 57 -5.22 2.64 -3.69
N ALA A 58 -4.48 3.73 -3.46
CA ALA A 58 -3.09 3.63 -3.01
C ALA A 58 -2.98 2.84 -1.69
N ILE A 59 -1.96 1.99 -1.62
CA ILE A 59 -1.58 1.22 -0.43
C ILE A 59 -0.19 1.69 0.00
N HIS A 60 0.00 1.89 1.30
CA HIS A 60 1.24 2.27 1.93
C HIS A 60 1.57 1.24 3.02
N VAL A 61 2.74 0.60 2.93
CA VAL A 61 3.20 -0.34 3.95
C VAL A 61 4.64 -0.04 4.34
N CYS A 62 4.91 -0.06 5.65
CA CYS A 62 6.21 0.35 6.18
C CYS A 62 7.29 -0.74 6.11
N SER A 63 6.97 -1.95 5.64
CA SER A 63 7.92 -3.07 5.53
C SER A 63 7.40 -4.19 4.62
N ALA A 64 8.30 -5.08 4.21
CA ALA A 64 7.95 -6.31 3.51
C ALA A 64 7.00 -7.22 4.31
N LYS A 65 7.18 -7.30 5.64
CA LYS A 65 6.25 -8.03 6.51
C LYS A 65 4.83 -7.45 6.42
N CYS A 66 4.69 -6.13 6.53
CA CYS A 66 3.40 -5.46 6.43
C CYS A 66 2.75 -5.65 5.05
N LYS A 67 3.55 -5.71 3.98
CA LYS A 67 3.08 -6.05 2.63
C LYS A 67 2.48 -7.46 2.58
N ASP A 68 3.20 -8.45 3.09
CA ASP A 68 2.75 -9.85 3.07
C ASP A 68 1.49 -10.05 3.92
N ASP A 69 1.43 -9.39 5.08
CA ASP A 69 0.27 -9.40 5.96
C ASP A 69 -0.94 -8.70 5.32
N TYR A 70 -0.72 -7.58 4.60
CA TYR A 70 -1.77 -6.91 3.83
C TYR A 70 -2.37 -7.84 2.76
N ILE A 71 -1.52 -8.48 1.95
CA ILE A 71 -1.97 -9.41 0.90
C ILE A 71 -2.77 -10.56 1.52
N ARG A 72 -2.30 -11.11 2.65
CA ARG A 72 -2.98 -12.20 3.35
C ARG A 72 -4.34 -11.78 3.88
N GLY A 73 -4.42 -10.61 4.51
CA GLY A 73 -5.68 -10.06 5.02
C GLY A 73 -6.71 -9.81 3.90
N ARG A 74 -6.26 -9.29 2.75
CA ARG A 74 -7.15 -9.07 1.60
C ARG A 74 -7.62 -10.37 0.93
N ARG A 75 -6.79 -11.40 0.89
CA ARG A 75 -7.19 -12.73 0.37
C ARG A 75 -8.19 -13.44 1.27
N ALA A 76 -8.09 -13.28 2.59
CA ALA A 76 -9.02 -13.90 3.53
C ALA A 76 -10.41 -13.22 3.55
N ALA A 77 -10.49 -11.97 3.06
CA ALA A 77 -11.72 -11.19 2.99
C ALA A 77 -12.37 -11.17 1.60
N ALA A 78 -11.81 -11.91 0.63
CA ALA A 78 -12.33 -12.07 -0.73
C ALA A 78 -13.10 -13.39 -0.85
#